data_AF-A0A5J4PT89-F1
#
_entry.id   AF-A0A5J4PT89-F1
#
_cell.length_a   1.000
_cell.length_b   1.000
_cell.length_c   1.000
_cell.angle_alpha   90.00
_cell.angle_beta   90.00
_cell.angle_gamma   90.00
#
_symmetry.space_group_name_H-M   'P 1'
#
loop_
_entity.id
_entity.type
_entity.pdbx_description
1 polymer ?
#
loop_
_entity_poly.entity_id
_entity_poly.type
_entity_poly.pdbx_seq_one_letter_code
_entity_poly.pdbx_strand_id
1 'polypeptide(L)' 'KLIRQYIPKKEAFTDYTDKQILDIQHKLNRRPRKLLNFEEPFSVFYKMLNNKVAFDT' A
#
# COMPACT_ATOMS: atom_id res chain seq x y z
N LYS A 1 -4.96 -4.39 -7.40
CA LYS A 1 -6.09 -4.11 -6.49
C LYS A 1 -5.95 -2.70 -5.95
N LEU A 2 -7.07 -1.97 -5.83
CA LEU A 2 -7.10 -0.53 -5.60
C LEU A 2 -7.80 -0.19 -4.28
N ILE A 3 -7.62 1.04 -3.81
CA ILE A 3 -8.34 1.58 -2.64
C ILE A 3 -9.86 1.49 -2.78
N ARG A 4 -10.39 1.55 -4.01
CA ARG A 4 -11.82 1.43 -4.33
C ARG A 4 -12.45 0.06 -4.04
N GLN A 5 -11.66 -0.93 -3.60
CA GLN A 5 -12.20 -2.19 -3.08
C GLN A 5 -12.66 -2.08 -1.62
N TYR A 6 -12.19 -1.04 -0.91
CA TYR A 6 -12.55 -0.78 0.48
C TYR A 6 -13.40 0.49 0.61
N ILE A 7 -13.28 1.42 -0.35
CA ILE A 7 -14.09 2.65 -0.42
C ILE A 7 -14.94 2.58 -1.70
N PRO A 8 -16.27 2.40 -1.60
CA PRO A 8 -17.17 2.33 -2.74
C PRO A 8 -16.99 3.49 -3.72
N LYS A 9 -17.39 3.26 -4.97
CA LYS A 9 -17.46 4.34 -5.96
C LYS A 9 -18.59 5.30 -5.55
N LYS A 10 -18.38 6.60 -5.78
CA LYS A 10 -19.27 7.73 -5.40
C LYS A 10 -19.14 8.24 -3.98
N GLU A 11 -18.38 7.57 -3.12
CA GLU A 11 -18.00 8.12 -1.81
C GLU A 11 -16.68 8.91 -1.92
N ALA A 12 -16.60 10.01 -1.16
CA ALA A 12 -15.43 10.85 -1.09
C ALA A 12 -14.48 10.33 -0.02
N PHE A 13 -13.17 10.56 -0.21
CA PHE A 13 -12.19 10.16 0.80
C PHE A 13 -12.30 10.98 2.09
N THR A 14 -12.89 12.17 2.02
CA THR A 14 -13.16 13.06 3.17
C THR A 14 -14.18 12.46 4.14
N ASP A 15 -15.00 11.51 3.69
CA ASP A 15 -16.01 10.86 4.51
C ASP A 15 -15.40 9.79 5.43
N TYR A 16 -14.10 9.52 5.27
CA TYR A 16 -13.33 8.54 6.01
C TYR A 16 -12.30 9.24 6.89
N THR A 17 -12.16 8.74 8.11
CA THR A 17 -11.10 9.19 9.02
C THR A 17 -9.73 8.76 8.49
N ASP A 18 -8.69 9.53 8.81
CA ASP A 18 -7.31 9.19 8.48
C ASP A 18 -6.92 7.79 8.97
N LYS A 19 -7.45 7.37 10.14
CA LYS A 19 -7.24 6.02 10.67
C LYS A 19 -7.80 4.94 9.75
N GLN A 20 -9.00 5.13 9.21
CA GLN A 20 -9.60 4.18 8.27
C GLN A 20 -8.80 4.12 6.96
N ILE A 21 -8.34 5.27 6.46
CA ILE A 21 -7.49 5.33 5.27
C ILE A 21 -6.17 4.61 5.51
N LEU A 22 -5.53 4.83 6.67
CA LEU A 22 -4.29 4.16 7.07
C LEU A 22 -4.46 2.65 7.17
N ASP A 23 -5.56 2.17 7.76
CA ASP A 23 -5.86 0.75 7.86
C ASP A 23 -6.01 0.10 6.46
N ILE A 24 -6.66 0.80 5.53
CA ILE A 24 -6.78 0.35 4.13
C ILE A 24 -5.40 0.30 3.46
N GLN A 25 -4.58 1.33 3.65
CA GLN A 25 -3.22 1.37 3.12
C GLN A 25 -2.37 0.22 3.66
N HIS A 26 -2.43 -0.05 4.96
CA HIS A 26 -1.73 -1.20 5.57
C HIS A 26 -2.19 -2.53 4.97
N LYS A 27 -3.50 -2.74 4.78
CA LYS A 27 -4.04 -3.94 4.14
C LYS A 27 -3.57 -4.08 2.68
N LEU A 28 -3.47 -2.98 1.94
CA LEU A 28 -2.99 -2.99 0.55
C LEU A 28 -1.49 -3.29 0.45
N ASN A 29 -0.70 -2.76 1.40
CA ASN A 29 0.76 -2.89 1.44
C ASN A 29 1.22 -4.24 1.99
N ARG A 30 0.44 -4.89 2.86
CA ARG A 30 0.68 -6.24 3.38
C ARG A 30 0.08 -7.35 2.51
N ARG A 31 -0.41 -7.02 1.30
CA ARG A 31 -1.06 -8.00 0.44
C ARG A 31 -0.04 -8.71 -0.46
N PRO A 32 0.05 -10.05 -0.41
CA PRO A 32 0.84 -10.85 -1.37
C PRO A 32 0.54 -10.48 -2.82
N ARG A 33 1.57 -10.17 -3.61
CA ARG A 33 1.43 -9.88 -5.05
C ARG A 33 2.08 -10.97 -5.87
N LYS A 34 1.34 -11.56 -6.82
CA LYS A 34 1.87 -12.56 -7.75
C LYS A 34 3.10 -12.06 -8.52
N LEU A 35 3.11 -10.78 -8.91
CA LEU A 35 4.24 -10.14 -9.57
C LEU A 35 5.50 -10.02 -8.70
N LEU A 36 5.34 -10.04 -7.37
CA LEU A 36 6.42 -10.04 -6.39
C LEU A 36 6.66 -11.45 -5.84
N ASN A 37 6.38 -12.51 -6.61
CA ASN A 37 6.47 -13.90 -6.16
C ASN A 37 5.69 -14.18 -4.86
N PHE A 38 4.53 -13.54 -4.72
CA PHE A 38 3.68 -13.57 -3.52
C PHE A 38 4.29 -12.89 -2.29
N GLU A 39 5.35 -12.11 -2.43
CA GLU A 39 5.81 -11.21 -1.36
C GLU A 39 4.86 -10.02 -1.18
N GLU A 40 4.94 -9.44 0.01
CA GLU A 40 4.23 -8.21 0.37
C GLU A 40 4.99 -6.98 -0.14
N PRO A 41 4.30 -6.03 -0.81
CA PRO A 41 4.89 -4.77 -1.26
C PRO A 41 5.67 -4.03 -0.18
N PHE A 42 5.13 -4.01 1.06
CA PHE A 42 5.80 -3.42 2.21
C PHE A 42 7.19 -4.04 2.42
N SER A 43 7.27 -5.36 2.54
CA SER A 43 8.54 -6.06 2.76
C SER A 43 9.53 -5.80 1.63
N VAL A 44 9.08 -5.86 0.37
CA VAL A 44 9.96 -5.62 -0.79
C VAL A 44 10.54 -4.21 -0.76
N PHE A 45 9.71 -3.20 -0.43
CA PHE A 45 10.18 -1.82 -0.33
C PHE A 45 11.28 -1.64 0.73
N TYR A 46 11.12 -2.20 1.93
CA TYR A 46 12.14 -2.09 2.97
C TYR A 46 13.40 -2.90 2.66
N LYS A 47 13.29 -4.04 1.96
CA LYS A 47 14.45 -4.76 1.42
C LYS A 47 15.23 -3.88 0.44
N MET A 48 14.53 -3.12 -0.42
CA MET A 48 15.18 -2.18 -1.34
C MET A 48 15.91 -1.07 -0.60
N LEU A 49 15.31 -0.47 0.44
CA LEU A 49 15.95 0.59 1.24
C LEU A 49 17.25 0.14 1.93
N ASN A 50 17.32 -1.12 2.34
CA ASN A 50 18.53 -1.69 2.94
C ASN A 50 19.65 -1.91 1.93
N ASN A 51 19.31 -2.06 0.65
CA ASN A 51 20.29 -1.98 -0.42
C ASN A 51 20.63 -0.50 -0.61
N LYS A 52 21.90 -0.14 -0.78
CA LYS A 52 22.30 1.26 -1.03
C LYS A 52 21.76 1.72 -2.38
N VAL A 53 20.49 2.14 -2.42
CA VAL A 53 19.86 2.74 -3.58
C VAL A 53 20.01 4.24 -3.46
N ALA A 54 20.49 4.88 -4.52
CA ALA A 54 20.50 6.33 -4.59
C ALA A 54 19.05 6.82 -4.71
N PHE A 55 18.65 7.72 -3.82
CA PHE A 55 17.46 8.54 -4.02
C PHE A 55 17.94 9.88 -4.57
N ASP A 56 17.50 10.23 -5.78
CA ASP A 56 17.70 11.57 -6.31
C ASP A 56 16.80 12.52 -5.49
N THR A 57 17.42 13.32 -4.63
CA THR A 57 16.78 14.39 -3.86
C THR A 57 16.57 15.64 -4.69
#